data_AF-A0A972ZBS1-F1
#
_entry.id   AF-A0A972ZBS1-F1
#
_cell.length_a   1.000
_cell.length_b   1.000
_cell.length_c   1.000
_cell.angle_alpha   90.00
_cell.angle_beta   90.00
_cell.angle_gamma   90.00
#
_symmetry.space_group_name_H-M   'P 1'
#
loop_
_entity.id
_entity.type
_entity.pdbx_description
1 polymer ?
#
loop_
_entity_poly.entity_id
_entity_poly.type
_entity_poly.pdbx_seq_one_letter_code
_entity_poly.pdbx_strand_id
1 'polypeptide(L)'
;MFVVLRYNVGSAGVVEFLAEAEAAIEVLSTRPGFVRGTVGQAIDGAGQMTLLLEFSEVGTYRRALSNYDVKITAVPLLSRAIDEPSAHELLHSRGSEGTIDRQSSIAPERPRFS
;
A
#
# COMPACT_ATOMS: atom_id res chain seq x y z
N MET A 1 7.27 5.98 -1.20
CA MET A 1 7.07 4.75 -0.38
C MET A 1 5.94 3.94 -0.99
N PHE A 2 5.81 2.66 -0.66
CA PHE A 2 4.66 1.86 -1.09
C PHE A 2 4.17 0.95 0.03
N VAL A 3 2.89 0.60 0.00
CA VAL A 3 2.23 -0.31 0.93
C VAL A 3 1.70 -1.50 0.15
N VAL A 4 2.03 -2.71 0.58
CA VAL A 4 1.46 -3.96 0.05
C VAL A 4 0.61 -4.58 1.16
N LEU A 5 -0.69 -4.68 0.92
CA LEU A 5 -1.64 -5.31 1.83
C LEU A 5 -2.20 -6.56 1.16
N ARG A 6 -2.02 -7.71 1.80
CA ARG A 6 -2.54 -8.98 1.33
C ARG A 6 -3.75 -9.42 2.14
N TYR A 7 -4.66 -10.10 1.46
CA TYR A 7 -5.93 -10.56 2.02
C TYR A 7 -6.24 -11.96 1.55
N ASN A 8 -6.98 -12.69 2.39
CA ASN A 8 -7.67 -13.91 1.99
C ASN A 8 -9.16 -13.73 2.26
N VAL A 9 -9.94 -13.52 1.20
CA VAL A 9 -11.39 -13.28 1.29
C VAL A 9 -12.21 -14.47 0.81
N GLY A 10 -11.54 -15.54 0.36
CA GLY A 10 -12.18 -16.64 -0.36
C GLY A 10 -12.80 -16.21 -1.69
N SER A 11 -13.11 -17.17 -2.57
CA SER A 11 -13.65 -16.86 -3.90
C SER A 11 -14.98 -16.09 -3.86
N ALA A 12 -15.84 -16.40 -2.88
CA ALA A 12 -17.13 -15.74 -2.71
C ALA A 12 -17.01 -14.25 -2.28
N GLY A 13 -15.92 -13.88 -1.60
CA GLY A 13 -15.71 -12.53 -1.08
C GLY A 13 -15.07 -11.54 -2.07
N VAL A 14 -14.67 -12.00 -3.27
CA VAL A 14 -13.91 -11.18 -4.23
C VAL A 14 -14.68 -9.93 -4.66
N VAL A 15 -15.97 -10.06 -4.97
CA VAL A 15 -16.79 -8.95 -5.48
C VAL A 15 -16.96 -7.86 -4.42
N GLU A 16 -17.28 -8.25 -3.19
CA GLU A 16 -17.43 -7.31 -2.07
C GLU A 16 -16.10 -6.63 -1.74
N PHE A 17 -15.02 -7.40 -1.65
CA PHE A 17 -13.68 -6.87 -1.42
C PHE A 17 -13.26 -5.85 -2.49
N LEU A 18 -13.54 -6.13 -3.77
CA LEU A 18 -13.18 -5.23 -4.86
C LEU A 18 -13.89 -3.88 -4.72
N ALA A 19 -15.20 -3.89 -4.42
CA ALA A 19 -15.96 -2.67 -4.18
C ALA A 19 -15.43 -1.87 -2.98
N GLU A 20 -15.08 -2.54 -1.88
CA GLU A 20 -14.46 -1.88 -0.73
C GLU A 20 -13.09 -1.29 -1.08
N ALA A 21 -12.28 -2.01 -1.86
CA ALA A 21 -10.95 -1.57 -2.28
C ALA A 21 -11.01 -0.36 -3.21
N GLU A 22 -11.97 -0.34 -4.14
CA GLU A 22 -12.24 0.81 -5.00
C GLU A 22 -12.61 2.06 -4.17
N ALA A 23 -13.55 1.93 -3.23
CA ALA A 23 -13.94 3.02 -2.34
C ALA A 23 -12.78 3.51 -1.46
N ALA A 24 -11.96 2.58 -0.95
CA ALA A 24 -10.77 2.91 -0.17
C ALA A 24 -9.73 3.68 -1.02
N ILE A 25 -9.47 3.24 -2.25
CA ILE A 25 -8.56 3.92 -3.18
C ILE A 25 -9.11 5.30 -3.52
N GLU A 26 -10.41 5.43 -3.80
CA GLU A 26 -11.05 6.70 -4.12
C GLU A 26 -10.85 7.72 -3.00
N VAL A 27 -11.20 7.38 -1.75
CA VAL A 27 -11.04 8.32 -0.64
C VAL A 27 -9.57 8.65 -0.37
N LEU A 28 -8.67 7.67 -0.49
CA LEU A 28 -7.23 7.90 -0.32
C LEU A 28 -6.65 8.77 -1.44
N SER A 29 -7.17 8.66 -2.67
CA SER A 29 -6.71 9.43 -3.83
C SER A 29 -6.90 10.93 -3.66
N THR A 30 -7.87 11.33 -2.85
CA THR A 30 -8.14 12.74 -2.54
C THR A 30 -7.19 13.31 -1.48
N ARG A 31 -6.23 12.53 -0.97
CA ARG A 31 -5.35 12.94 0.14
C ARG A 31 -3.98 13.41 -0.38
N PRO A 32 -3.38 14.44 0.24
CA PRO A 32 -2.06 14.91 -0.18
C PRO A 32 -1.00 13.82 -0.13
N GLY A 33 -0.21 13.71 -1.18
CA GLY A 33 0.88 12.74 -1.29
C GLY A 33 0.48 11.35 -1.78
N PHE A 34 -0.80 11.09 -2.05
CA PHE A 34 -1.20 9.89 -2.79
C PHE A 34 -0.62 9.93 -4.21
N VAL A 35 -0.08 8.80 -4.66
CA VAL A 35 0.52 8.66 -6.00
C VAL A 35 -0.29 7.67 -6.84
N ARG A 36 -0.57 6.48 -6.30
CA ARG A 36 -1.26 5.41 -7.02
C ARG A 36 -1.94 4.43 -6.07
N GLY A 37 -3.05 3.85 -6.51
CA GLY A 37 -3.67 2.68 -5.90
C GLY A 37 -3.86 1.58 -6.94
N THR A 38 -3.70 0.33 -6.55
CA THR A 38 -3.91 -0.83 -7.45
C THR A 38 -4.41 -2.00 -6.63
N VAL A 39 -5.49 -2.63 -7.09
CA VAL A 39 -6.03 -3.85 -6.51
C VAL A 39 -5.89 -4.98 -7.53
N GLY A 40 -5.56 -6.18 -7.05
CA GLY A 40 -5.40 -7.35 -7.90
C GLY A 40 -5.66 -8.64 -7.14
N GLN A 41 -5.93 -9.71 -7.89
CA GLN A 41 -6.05 -11.06 -7.38
C GLN A 41 -4.83 -11.88 -7.81
N ALA A 42 -4.37 -12.80 -6.95
CA ALA A 42 -3.39 -13.80 -7.35
C ALA A 42 -3.93 -14.66 -8.50
N ILE A 43 -3.09 -14.93 -9.51
CA ILE A 43 -3.46 -15.70 -10.70
C ILE A 43 -3.81 -17.14 -10.35
N ASP A 44 -3.12 -17.70 -9.36
CA ASP A 44 -3.21 -19.08 -8.88
C ASP A 44 -4.02 -19.21 -7.57
N GLY A 45 -4.41 -18.10 -6.96
CA GLY A 45 -5.09 -18.06 -5.66
C GLY A 45 -6.44 -17.34 -5.73
N ALA A 46 -7.53 -18.07 -6.00
CA ALA A 46 -8.87 -17.50 -5.98
C ALA A 46 -9.20 -16.92 -4.58
N GLY A 47 -9.53 -15.63 -4.51
CA GLY A 47 -9.78 -14.92 -3.25
C GLY A 47 -8.54 -14.47 -2.48
N GLN A 48 -7.34 -14.67 -3.03
CA GLN A 48 -6.12 -14.04 -2.51
C GLN A 48 -5.94 -12.69 -3.19
N MET A 49 -6.25 -11.63 -2.45
CA MET A 49 -6.27 -10.26 -2.98
C MET A 49 -5.07 -9.47 -2.49
N THR A 50 -4.61 -8.52 -3.31
CA THR A 50 -3.55 -7.58 -2.98
C THR A 50 -4.03 -6.16 -3.25
N LEU A 51 -3.82 -5.27 -2.29
CA LEU A 51 -3.95 -3.82 -2.44
C LEU A 51 -2.55 -3.19 -2.34
N LEU A 52 -2.12 -2.55 -3.42
CA LEU A 52 -0.90 -1.75 -3.50
C LEU A 52 -1.27 -0.27 -3.42
N LEU A 53 -0.64 0.46 -2.50
CA LEU A 53 -0.79 1.91 -2.38
C LEU A 53 0.58 2.57 -2.46
N GLU A 54 0.69 3.61 -3.27
CA GLU A 54 1.90 4.42 -3.37
C GLU A 54 1.64 5.81 -2.81
N PHE A 55 2.53 6.24 -1.93
CA PHE A 55 2.54 7.58 -1.35
C PHE A 55 3.92 8.20 -1.52
N SER A 56 3.97 9.52 -1.66
CA SER A 56 5.23 10.25 -1.80
C SER A 56 6.16 9.98 -0.62
N GLU A 57 5.65 10.08 0.61
CA GLU A 57 6.42 9.94 1.85
C GLU A 57 5.63 9.24 2.96
N VAL A 58 6.32 8.59 3.89
CA VAL A 58 5.71 7.86 5.03
C VAL A 58 4.79 8.74 5.87
N GLY A 59 5.21 9.99 6.11
CA GLY A 59 4.41 10.96 6.88
C GLY A 59 3.10 11.33 6.20
N THR A 60 3.05 11.35 4.86
CA THR A 60 1.82 11.65 4.11
C THR A 60 0.80 10.51 4.24
N TYR A 61 1.26 9.26 4.13
CA TYR A 61 0.43 8.08 4.35
C TYR A 61 -0.16 8.05 5.77
N ARG A 62 0.65 8.24 6.81
CA ARG A 62 0.17 8.27 8.21
C ARG A 62 -0.86 9.38 8.46
N ARG A 63 -0.66 10.56 7.87
CA ARG A 63 -1.63 11.66 7.96
C ARG A 63 -2.92 11.36 7.20
N ALA A 64 -2.84 10.72 6.04
CA ALA A 64 -4.02 10.30 5.28
C ALA A 64 -4.91 9.37 6.12
N LEU A 65 -4.33 8.38 6.80
CA LEU A 65 -5.07 7.47 7.69
C LEU A 65 -5.71 8.16 8.91
N SER A 66 -5.30 9.38 9.24
CA SER A 66 -5.88 10.15 10.35
C SER A 66 -7.14 10.93 9.95
N ASN A 67 -7.37 11.12 8.65
CA ASN A 67 -8.52 11.84 8.11
C ASN A 67 -9.84 11.11 8.37
N TYR A 68 -10.93 11.86 8.62
CA TYR A 68 -12.22 11.28 9.00
C TYR A 68 -12.80 10.36 7.92
N ASP A 69 -12.89 10.83 6.68
CA ASP A 69 -13.46 10.06 5.57
C ASP A 69 -12.65 8.78 5.32
N VAL A 70 -11.32 8.88 5.43
CA VAL A 70 -10.43 7.71 5.30
C VAL A 70 -10.64 6.72 6.45
N LYS A 71 -10.84 7.19 7.69
CA LYS A 71 -11.10 6.33 8.85
C LYS A 71 -12.39 5.54 8.74
N ILE A 72 -13.44 6.12 8.16
CA ILE A 72 -14.72 5.43 8.03
C ILE A 72 -14.76 4.53 6.80
N THR A 73 -14.10 4.92 5.70
CA THR A 73 -14.21 4.24 4.42
C THR A 73 -13.06 3.25 4.18
N ALA A 74 -11.81 3.64 4.42
CA ALA A 74 -10.65 2.82 4.05
C ALA A 74 -10.13 1.98 5.23
N VAL A 75 -10.00 2.55 6.42
CA VAL A 75 -9.38 1.86 7.57
C VAL A 75 -10.00 0.49 7.89
N PRO A 76 -11.34 0.29 7.84
CA PRO A 76 -11.92 -1.03 8.06
C PRO A 76 -11.36 -2.10 7.11
N LEU A 77 -11.23 -1.78 5.82
CA LEU A 77 -10.59 -2.66 4.84
C LEU A 77 -9.10 -2.86 5.16
N LEU A 78 -8.35 -1.78 5.43
CA LEU A 78 -6.92 -1.86 5.70
C LEU A 78 -6.60 -2.73 6.93
N SER A 79 -7.46 -2.70 7.95
CA SER A 79 -7.33 -3.49 9.18
C SER A 79 -7.59 -4.99 9.00
N ARG A 80 -8.19 -5.42 7.88
CA ARG A 80 -8.40 -6.85 7.57
C ARG A 80 -7.20 -7.52 6.90
N ALA A 81 -6.14 -6.77 6.62
CA ALA A 81 -4.95 -7.31 5.97
C ALA A 81 -4.28 -8.39 6.85
N ILE A 82 -3.59 -9.32 6.21
CA ILE A 82 -2.74 -10.30 6.89
C ILE A 82 -1.68 -9.54 7.71
N ASP A 83 -1.42 -9.99 8.94
CA ASP A 83 -0.48 -9.35 9.85
C ASP A 83 0.98 -9.61 9.43
N GLU A 84 1.49 -8.73 8.57
CA GLU A 84 2.87 -8.74 8.07
C GLU A 84 3.37 -7.30 7.83
N PRO A 85 4.70 -7.08 7.80
CA PRO A 85 5.26 -5.79 7.41
C PRO A 85 4.79 -5.39 6.01
N SER A 86 3.95 -4.36 5.95
CA SER A 86 3.24 -3.95 4.73
C SER A 86 3.73 -2.65 4.13
N ALA A 87 4.43 -1.80 4.90
CA ALA A 87 4.93 -0.50 4.42
C ALA A 87 6.43 -0.57 4.11
N HIS A 88 6.80 -0.14 2.91
CA HIS A 88 8.15 -0.27 2.39
C HIS A 88 8.72 1.06 1.86
N GLU A 89 10.03 1.21 2.03
CA GLU A 89 10.81 2.25 1.38
C GLU A 89 10.96 1.94 -0.11
N LEU A 90 10.82 2.96 -0.96
CA LEU A 90 11.14 2.84 -2.37
C LEU A 90 12.65 2.99 -2.53
N LEU A 91 13.38 1.91 -2.80
CA LEU A 91 14.83 1.97 -3.02
C LEU A 91 15.19 2.07 -4.51
N HIS A 92 14.45 1.35 -5.35
CA HIS A 92 14.61 1.35 -6.79
C HIS A 92 13.25 1.21 -7.46
N SER A 93 13.02 1.94 -8.54
CA SER A 93 11.89 1.73 -9.43
C SER A 93 12.27 2.09 -10.86
N ARG A 94 11.73 1.35 -11.83
CA ARG A 94 11.84 1.64 -13.25
C ARG A 94 10.44 1.69 -13.84
N GLY A 95 10.05 2.88 -14.30
CA GLY A 95 8.88 3.09 -15.14
C GLY A 95 9.25 3.09 -16.62
N SER A 96 8.25 3.22 -17.50
CA SER A 96 8.47 3.42 -18.93
C SER A 96 9.24 4.70 -19.25
N GLU A 97 9.15 5.71 -18.39
CA GLU A 97 9.76 7.04 -18.60
C GLU A 97 11.12 7.22 -17.92
N GLY A 98 11.58 6.26 -17.10
CA GLY A 98 12.86 6.40 -16.42
C GLY A 98 13.04 5.52 -15.19
N THR A 99 14.11 5.80 -14.46
CA THR A 99 14.51 5.07 -13.24
C THR A 99 14.57 6.03 -12.06
N ILE A 100 14.14 5.57 -10.89
CA ILE A 100 14.24 6.25 -9.60
C ILE A 100 15.08 5.38 -8.67
N ASP A 101 16.16 5.95 -8.14
CA ASP A 101 16.99 5.35 -7.10
C ASP A 101 16.90 6.21 -5.83
N ARG A 102 16.68 5.57 -4.67
CA ARG A 102 16.75 6.24 -3.36
C ARG A 102 17.58 5.43 -2.38
N GLN A 103 18.26 6.15 -1.49
CA GLN A 103 19.00 5.54 -0.38
C GLN A 103 18.04 5.13 0.74
N SER A 104 18.26 3.96 1.34
CA SER A 104 17.47 3.51 2.49
C SER A 104 17.74 4.41 3.70
N SER A 105 16.68 4.70 4.46
CA SER A 105 16.79 5.45 5.72
C SER A 105 17.09 4.56 6.93
N ILE A 106 17.05 3.23 6.75
CA ILE A 106 17.18 2.21 7.81
C ILE A 106 18.55 1.50 7.76
N ALA A 107 19.42 1.84 6.81
CA ALA A 107 20.73 1.21 6.71
C ALA A 107 21.53 1.39 8.01
N PRO A 108 22.07 0.31 8.62
CA PRO A 108 22.96 0.45 9.77
C PRO A 108 24.23 1.21 9.35
N GLU A 109 24.78 2.03 10.24
CA GLU A 109 26.13 2.57 10.07
C GLU A 109 27.06 1.41 9.68
N ARG A 110 27.73 1.54 8.54
CA ARG A 110 28.76 0.56 8.12
C ARG A 110 29.75 0.42 9.28
N PRO A 111 30.01 -0.78 9.82
CA PRO A 111 31.06 -0.94 10.82
C PRO A 111 32.39 -0.50 10.18
N ARG A 112 33.02 0.51 10.80
CA ARG A 112 34.39 0.90 10.48
C ARG A 112 35.29 -0.23 10.94
N PHE A 113 35.63 -1.16 10.06
CA PHE A 113 36.78 -2.01 10.29
C PHE A 113 38.02 -1.13 10.11
N SER A 114 38.75 -0.90 11.21
CA SER A 114 40.10 -0.32 11.21
C SER A 114 41.13 -1.38 10.89
#